data_AF-A0A671UYF5-F1
#
_entry.id   AF-A0A671UYF5-F1
#
_cell.length_a   1.000
_cell.length_b   1.000
_cell.length_c   1.000
_cell.angle_alpha   90.00
_cell.angle_beta   90.00
_cell.angle_gamma   90.00
#
_symmetry.space_group_name_H-M   'P 1'
#
loop_
_entity.id
_entity.type
_entity.pdbx_description
1 polymer ?
#
loop_
_entity_poly.entity_id
_entity_poly.type
_entity_poly.pdbx_seq_one_letter_code
_entity_poly.pdbx_strand_id
1 'polypeptide(L)' 'MESEEQARNRFQSELEFIQCLANPNYLNFLAQRGVLRERPFINYLKYLLYWKEPEYAKFLNLNLTFYSVF' A
#
# COMPACT_ATOMS: atom_id res chain seq x y z
N MET A 1 23.80 -0.21 -6.84
CA MET A 1 22.88 0.94 -6.94
C MET A 1 21.59 0.42 -7.52
N GLU A 2 20.46 0.75 -6.91
CA GLU A 2 19.15 0.44 -7.49
C GLU A 2 18.99 1.21 -8.81
N SER A 3 18.45 0.59 -9.86
CA SER A 3 18.16 1.28 -11.11
C SER A 3 16.89 2.13 -10.97
N GLU A 4 16.76 3.19 -11.77
CA GLU A 4 15.55 4.03 -11.76
C GLU A 4 14.28 3.24 -12.07
N GLU A 5 14.39 2.20 -12.91
CA GLU A 5 13.28 1.31 -13.24
C GLU A 5 12.85 0.46 -12.03
N GLN A 6 13.81 -0.08 -11.28
CA GLN A 6 13.53 -0.82 -10.05
C GLN A 6 12.84 0.06 -9.01
N ALA A 7 13.32 1.30 -8.85
CA ALA A 7 12.72 2.26 -7.92
C ALA A 7 11.27 2.61 -8.32
N ARG A 8 11.00 2.80 -9.62
CA ARG A 8 9.63 3.01 -10.14
C ARG A 8 8.74 1.80 -9.91
N ASN A 9 9.24 0.60 -10.18
CA ASN A 9 8.47 -0.64 -10.00
C ASN A 9 8.12 -0.88 -8.53
N ARG A 10 9.07 -0.61 -7.61
CA ARG A 10 8.80 -0.67 -6.18
C ARG A 10 7.73 0.34 -5.78
N PHE A 11 7.86 1.60 -6.19
CA PHE A 11 6.90 2.64 -5.87
C PHE A 11 5.48 2.28 -6.34
N GLN A 12 5.35 1.78 -7.58
CA GLN A 12 4.07 1.35 -8.13
C GLN A 12 3.49 0.17 -7.34
N SER A 13 4.33 -0.81 -6.99
CA SER A 13 3.92 -1.98 -6.21
C SER A 13 3.46 -1.60 -4.79
N GLU A 14 4.16 -0.66 -4.15
CA GLU A 14 3.80 -0.13 -2.83
C GLU A 14 2.47 0.65 -2.88
N LEU A 15 2.26 1.45 -3.94
CA LEU A 15 1.01 2.18 -4.16
C LEU A 15 -0.18 1.24 -4.31
N GLU A 16 -0.08 0.24 -5.19
CA GLU A 16 -1.12 -0.78 -5.41
C GLU A 16 -1.41 -1.56 -4.12
N PHE A 17 -0.36 -1.88 -3.36
CA PHE A 17 -0.52 -2.56 -2.08
C PHE A 17 -1.30 -1.72 -1.07
N ILE A 18 -1.01 -0.43 -0.92
CA ILE A 18 -1.75 0.45 -0.01
C ILE A 18 -3.21 0.62 -0.45
N GLN A 19 -3.45 0.72 -1.76
CA GLN A 19 -4.81 0.76 -2.28
C GLN A 19 -5.57 -0.54 -1.97
N CYS A 20 -4.92 -1.69 -2.07
CA CYS A 20 -5.50 -2.97 -1.63
C CYS A 20 -5.80 -2.99 -0.12
N LEU A 21 -4.97 -2.37 0.72
CA LEU A 21 -5.21 -2.26 2.16
C LEU A 21 -6.46 -1.41 2.50
N ALA A 22 -6.92 -0.54 1.60
CA ALA A 22 -8.18 0.17 1.78
C ALA A 22 -9.42 -0.74 1.58
N ASN A 23 -9.26 -1.92 0.97
CA ASN A 23 -10.33 -2.88 0.78
C ASN A 23 -10.52 -3.75 2.06
N PRO A 24 -11.68 -3.66 2.73
CA PRO A 24 -11.92 -4.43 3.97
C PRO A 24 -11.91 -5.95 3.74
N ASN A 25 -12.27 -6.44 2.54
CA ASN A 25 -12.21 -7.86 2.21
C ASN A 25 -10.76 -8.36 2.14
N TYR A 26 -9.85 -7.54 1.61
CA TYR A 26 -8.42 -7.87 1.56
C TYR A 26 -7.81 -7.89 2.96
N LEU A 27 -8.16 -6.92 3.81
CA LEU A 27 -7.77 -6.92 5.22
C LEU A 27 -8.27 -8.16 5.96
N ASN A 28 -9.52 -8.57 5.73
CA ASN A 28 -10.08 -9.80 6.33
C ASN A 28 -9.31 -11.04 5.87
N PHE A 29 -8.99 -11.14 4.58
CA PHE A 29 -8.15 -12.23 4.05
C PHE A 29 -6.77 -12.29 4.72
N LEU A 30 -6.11 -11.14 4.89
CA LEU A 30 -4.83 -11.06 5.60
C LEU A 30 -4.98 -11.45 7.08
N ALA A 31 -6.06 -11.03 7.72
CA ALA A 31 -6.35 -11.36 9.12
C ALA A 31 -6.54 -12.87 9.32
N GLN A 32 -7.31 -13.53 8.43
CA GLN A 32 -7.56 -14.97 8.46
C GLN A 32 -6.27 -15.79 8.28
N ARG A 33 -5.31 -15.27 7.51
CA ARG A 33 -4.00 -15.90 7.31
C ARG A 33 -3.02 -15.66 8.46
N GLY A 34 -3.36 -14.80 9.43
CA GLY A 34 -2.50 -14.48 10.57
C GLY A 34 -1.32 -13.56 10.27
N VAL A 35 -1.11 -13.16 9.01
CA VAL A 35 0.05 -12.37 8.58
C VAL A 35 0.10 -10.98 9.20
N LEU A 36 -1.06 -10.42 9.58
CA LEU A 36 -1.15 -9.12 10.26
C LEU A 36 -0.41 -9.08 11.62
N ARG A 37 -0.12 -10.25 12.20
CA ARG A 37 0.58 -10.37 13.50
C ARG A 37 2.07 -10.61 13.36
N GLU A 38 2.56 -10.84 12.15
CA GLU A 38 3.96 -11.13 11.90
C GLU A 38 4.81 -9.86 12.02
N ARG A 39 5.92 -9.94 12.77
CA ARG A 39 6.83 -8.79 12.96
C ARG A 39 7.34 -8.19 11.64
N PRO A 40 7.74 -8.99 10.62
CA PRO A 40 8.15 -8.44 9.32
C PRO A 40 7.03 -7.63 8.66
N PHE A 41 5.80 -8.13 8.70
CA PHE A 41 4.65 -7.43 8.12
C PHE A 41 4.35 -6.12 8.84
N ILE A 42 4.36 -6.13 10.18
CA ILE A 42 4.18 -4.92 11.00
C ILE A 42 5.27 -3.87 10.69
N ASN A 43 6.52 -4.30 10.55
CA ASN A 43 7.62 -3.41 10.19
C ASN A 43 7.44 -2.82 8.78
N TYR A 44 6.94 -3.63 7.84
CA TYR A 44 6.63 -3.16 6.50
C TYR A 44 5.50 -2.13 6.50
N LEU A 45 4.42 -2.34 7.28
CA LEU A 45 3.36 -1.34 7.47
C LEU A 45 3.89 -0.03 8.07
N LYS A 46 4.84 -0.11 9.01
CA LYS A 46 5.49 1.08 9.57
C LYS A 46 6.31 1.82 8.51
N TYR A 47 7.04 1.09 7.68
CA TYR A 47 7.76 1.68 6.55
C TYR A 47 6.79 2.41 5.62
N LEU A 48 5.66 1.80 5.26
CA LEU A 48 4.64 2.41 4.40
C LEU A 48 3.94 3.66 5.00
N LEU A 49 4.21 4.03 6.26
CA LEU A 49 3.66 5.27 6.82
C LEU A 49 4.18 6.53 6.13
N TYR A 50 5.29 6.47 5.37
CA TYR A 50 5.76 7.62 4.57
C TYR A 50 4.72 8.08 3.54
N TRP A 51 3.80 7.20 3.13
CA TRP A 51 2.70 7.57 2.21
C TRP A 51 1.72 8.58 2.80
N LYS A 52 1.78 8.82 4.12
CA LYS A 52 1.01 9.89 4.79
C LYS A 52 1.59 11.28 4.54
N GLU A 53 2.86 11.39 4.16
CA GLU A 53 3.48 12.67 3.86
C GLU A 53 2.83 13.29 2.62
N PRO A 54 2.65 14.63 2.59
CA PRO A 54 1.89 15.31 1.55
C PRO A 54 2.44 15.10 0.15
N GLU A 55 3.75 14.87 -0.02
CA GLU A 55 4.35 14.61 -1.33
C GLU A 55 3.83 13.30 -1.96
N TYR A 56 3.46 12.32 -1.13
CA TYR A 56 3.02 10.99 -1.53
C TYR A 56 1.50 10.79 -1.43
N ALA A 57 0.85 11.43 -0.46
CA ALA A 57 -0.59 11.32 -0.21
C ALA A 57 -1.46 11.69 -1.43
N LYS A 58 -0.95 12.57 -2.31
CA LYS A 58 -1.61 12.94 -3.57
C LYS A 58 -1.87 11.76 -4.51
N PHE A 59 -1.05 10.70 -4.45
CA PHE A 59 -1.21 9.51 -5.27
C PHE A 59 -2.26 8.53 -4.70
N LEU A 60 -2.51 8.57 -3.40
CA LEU A 60 -3.51 7.72 -2.74
C LEU A 60 -4.95 8.15 -3.09
N ASN A 61 -5.20 9.46 -3.12
CA ASN A 61 -6.52 10.02 -3.41
C ASN A 61 -6.92 9.93 -4.88
N LEU A 62 -5.96 9.85 -5.80
CA LEU A 62 -6.23 9.91 -7.24
C LEU A 62 -7.08 8.72 -7.73
N ASN A 63 -7.00 7.56 -7.06
CA ASN A 63 -7.75 6.36 -7.46
C ASN A 63 -9.07 6.16 -6.70
N LEU A 64 -9.22 6.68 -5.47
CA LEU A 64 -10.45 6.49 -4.69
C LEU A 64 -11.68 7.10 -5.37
N THR A 65 -11.51 8.15 -6.18
CA THR A 65 -12.59 8.76 -6.97
C THR A 65 -13.01 7.91 -8.18
N PHE A 66 -12.14 7.04 -8.71
CA PHE A 66 -12.46 6.19 -9.86
C PHE A 66 -13.13 4.88 -9.47
N TYR A 67 -12.80 4.31 -8.30
CA TYR A 67 -13.45 3.08 -7.80
C TYR A 67 -14.86 3.32 -7.22
N SER A 68 -15.28 4.57 -7.04
CA SER A 68 -16.66 4.92 -6.67
C SER A 68 -17.63 5.09 -7.86
N VAL A 69 -17.18 4.81 -9.10
CA VAL A 69 -18.00 4.89 -10.33
C VAL A 69 -18.23 3.51 -10.97
N PHE A 70 -17.88 2.41 -10.28
CA PHE A 70 -18.25 1.05 -10.69
C PHE A 70 -18.85 0.26 -9.52
#